data_AF-A0A2N1ULX2-F1
#
_entry.id   AF-A0A2N1ULX2-F1
#
_cell.length_a   1.000
_cell.length_b   1.000
_cell.length_c   1.000
_cell.angle_alpha   90.00
_cell.angle_beta   90.00
_cell.angle_gamma   90.00
#
_symmetry.space_group_name_H-M   'P 1'
#
loop_
_entity.id
_entity.type
_entity.pdbx_description
1 polymer ?
#
loop_
_entity_poly.entity_id
_entity_poly.type
_entity_poly.pdbx_seq_one_letter_code
_entity_poly.pdbx_strand_id
1 'polypeptide(L)'
;MTKKYFLVAGAVLLISLSACAKSIRYSQEEIKNFSPTIQERIKNKEIAVGMTKLQVRYAWGGPDNVIVLPPSENGKERIEWVYEKLHFFKSRLIFTDDKLTEIISTEPGITK
;
A
#
# COMPACT_ATOMS: atom_id res chain seq x y z
N MET A 1 12.09 -8.02 -47.03
CA MET A 1 12.13 -8.56 -45.65
C MET A 1 12.04 -7.48 -44.57
N THR A 2 12.61 -6.29 -44.78
CA THR A 2 12.66 -5.15 -43.82
C THR A 2 11.31 -4.61 -43.32
N LYS A 3 10.26 -4.57 -44.16
CA LYS A 3 8.91 -4.07 -43.76
C LYS A 3 8.24 -4.88 -42.64
N LYS A 4 8.48 -6.20 -42.59
CA LYS A 4 7.87 -7.08 -41.57
C LYS A 4 8.49 -6.83 -40.19
N TYR A 5 9.80 -6.62 -40.13
CA TYR A 5 10.51 -6.28 -38.89
C TYR A 5 10.12 -4.90 -38.36
N PHE A 6 9.87 -3.93 -39.25
CA PHE A 6 9.37 -2.61 -38.86
C PHE A 6 7.97 -2.66 -38.23
N LEU A 7 7.07 -3.48 -38.78
CA LEU A 7 5.73 -3.69 -38.21
C LEU A 7 5.78 -4.40 -36.86
N VAL A 8 6.64 -5.42 -36.73
CA VAL A 8 6.82 -6.15 -35.47
C VAL A 8 7.46 -5.25 -34.40
N ALA A 9 8.48 -4.47 -34.75
CA ALA A 9 9.12 -3.53 -33.84
C ALA A 9 8.16 -2.42 -33.38
N GLY A 10 7.32 -1.90 -34.28
CA GLY A 10 6.28 -0.93 -33.94
C GLY A 10 5.20 -1.49 -33.01
N ALA A 11 4.79 -2.74 -33.24
CA ALA A 11 3.82 -3.42 -32.38
C ALA A 11 4.37 -3.67 -30.96
N VAL A 12 5.64 -4.08 -30.84
CA VAL A 12 6.31 -4.28 -29.54
C VAL A 12 6.45 -2.95 -28.77
N LEU A 13 6.73 -1.84 -29.46
CA LEU A 13 6.81 -0.51 -28.85
C LEU A 13 5.45 0.00 -28.34
N LEU A 14 4.35 -0.34 -29.02
CA LEU A 14 3.00 0.05 -28.60
C LEU A 14 2.53 -0.74 -27.37
N ILE A 15 2.93 -2.02 -27.25
CA ILE A 15 2.57 -2.87 -26.10
C ILE A 15 3.33 -2.44 -24.83
N SER A 16 4.55 -1.90 -24.95
CA SER A 16 5.30 -1.43 -23.78
C SER A 16 4.78 -0.12 -23.18
N LEU A 17 3.94 0.64 -23.89
CA LEU A 17 3.37 1.91 -23.41
C LEU A 17 2.08 1.75 -22.59
N SER A 18 1.43 0.58 -22.59
CA SER A 18 0.13 0.36 -21.93
C SER A 18 0.22 -0.18 -20.49
N ALA A 19 1.43 -0.34 -19.93
CA ALA A 19 1.63 -1.02 -18.64
C ALA A 19 1.41 -0.16 -17.39
N CYS A 20 1.07 1.14 -17.51
CA CYS A 20 0.86 2.01 -16.34
C CYS A 20 -0.61 2.13 -15.91
N ALA A 21 -1.31 0.99 -15.80
CA ALA A 21 -2.60 0.99 -15.12
C ALA A 21 -2.36 1.07 -13.60
N LYS A 22 -2.61 2.22 -12.98
CA LYS A 22 -2.61 2.33 -11.51
C LYS A 22 -3.71 1.39 -10.97
N SER A 23 -3.32 0.37 -10.20
CA SER A 23 -4.28 -0.47 -9.49
C SER A 23 -5.03 0.39 -8.46
N ILE A 24 -6.29 0.69 -8.76
CA ILE A 24 -7.20 1.39 -7.86
C ILE A 24 -7.71 0.36 -6.84
N ARG A 25 -7.47 0.60 -5.55
CA ARG A 25 -7.82 -0.31 -4.44
C ARG A 25 -9.17 0.04 -3.78
N TYR A 26 -9.81 1.11 -4.22
CA TYR A 26 -10.98 1.71 -3.60
C TYR A 26 -11.82 2.43 -4.66
N SER A 27 -13.13 2.48 -4.46
CA SER A 27 -14.02 3.39 -5.18
C SER A 27 -14.04 4.77 -4.51
N GLN A 28 -14.40 5.82 -5.26
CA GLN A 28 -14.53 7.16 -4.68
C GLN A 28 -15.61 7.21 -3.59
N GLU A 29 -16.66 6.39 -3.75
CA GLU A 29 -17.75 6.28 -2.78
C GLU A 29 -17.32 5.66 -1.45
N GLU A 30 -16.33 4.77 -1.44
CA GLU A 30 -15.81 4.16 -0.21
C GLU A 30 -15.00 5.15 0.62
N ILE A 31 -14.22 6.02 -0.02
CA ILE A 31 -13.35 6.97 0.69
C ILE A 31 -14.02 8.30 1.00
N LYS A 32 -15.20 8.60 0.43
CA LYS A 32 -15.88 9.89 0.57
C LYS A 32 -16.17 10.27 2.02
N ASN A 33 -16.38 9.28 2.89
CA ASN A 33 -16.71 9.47 4.29
C ASN A 33 -15.48 9.72 5.17
N PHE A 34 -14.26 9.54 4.64
CA PHE A 34 -13.04 9.89 5.36
C PHE A 34 -12.76 11.39 5.27
N SER A 35 -11.98 11.91 6.21
CA SER A 35 -11.55 13.31 6.16
C SER A 35 -10.72 13.58 4.89
N PRO A 36 -10.71 14.82 4.39
CA PRO A 36 -9.94 15.17 3.18
C PRO A 36 -8.47 14.75 3.25
N THR A 37 -7.83 14.95 4.41
CA THR A 37 -6.44 14.53 4.65
C THR A 37 -6.24 13.02 4.50
N ILE A 38 -7.17 12.21 5.00
CA ILE A 38 -7.08 10.75 4.85
C ILE A 38 -7.31 10.34 3.40
N GLN A 39 -8.24 10.98 2.70
CA GLN A 39 -8.47 10.73 1.29
C GLN A 39 -7.23 11.04 0.45
N GLU A 40 -6.56 12.16 0.71
CA GLU A 40 -5.30 12.54 0.05
C GLU A 40 -4.20 11.52 0.30
N ARG A 41 -4.02 11.08 1.55
CA ARG A 41 -3.04 10.03 1.89
C ARG A 41 -3.32 8.73 1.14
N ILE A 42 -4.58 8.27 1.11
CA ILE A 42 -4.99 7.09 0.35
C ILE A 42 -4.67 7.25 -1.15
N LYS A 43 -5.02 8.39 -1.75
CA LYS A 43 -4.74 8.71 -3.16
C LYS A 43 -3.24 8.70 -3.47
N ASN A 44 -2.42 9.15 -2.51
CA ASN A 44 -0.96 9.23 -2.63
C ASN A 44 -0.25 7.94 -2.20
N LYS A 45 -0.97 6.90 -1.76
CA LYS A 45 -0.41 5.67 -1.17
C LYS A 45 0.49 5.94 0.04
N GLU A 46 0.11 6.93 0.84
CA GLU A 46 0.78 7.28 2.09
C GLU A 46 -0.01 6.73 3.27
N ILE A 47 0.69 6.39 4.33
CA ILE A 47 0.12 6.00 5.62
C ILE A 47 0.69 6.87 6.73
N ALA A 48 -0.06 7.02 7.82
CA ALA A 48 0.36 7.79 8.97
C ALA A 48 -0.23 7.20 10.25
N VAL A 49 0.44 7.45 11.38
CA VAL A 49 -0.05 7.11 12.71
C VAL A 49 -1.46 7.65 12.92
N GLY A 50 -2.32 6.84 13.54
CA GLY A 50 -3.72 7.12 13.79
C GLY A 50 -4.68 6.63 12.70
N MET A 51 -4.17 6.23 11.52
CA MET A 51 -4.99 5.62 10.46
C MET A 51 -5.54 4.26 10.88
N THR A 52 -6.76 3.93 10.47
CA THR A 52 -7.34 2.62 10.75
C THR A 52 -6.80 1.54 9.81
N LYS A 53 -6.97 0.25 10.17
CA LYS A 53 -6.63 -0.88 9.27
C LYS A 53 -7.29 -0.74 7.89
N LEU A 54 -8.55 -0.28 7.85
CA LEU A 54 -9.27 -0.06 6.59
C LEU A 54 -8.63 1.05 5.74
N GLN A 55 -8.29 2.18 6.35
CA GLN A 55 -7.65 3.30 5.65
C GLN A 55 -6.27 2.90 5.11
N VAL A 56 -5.47 2.18 5.90
CA VAL A 56 -4.19 1.62 5.45
C VAL A 56 -4.38 0.63 4.30
N ARG A 57 -5.39 -0.23 4.38
CA ARG A 57 -5.71 -1.18 3.30
C ARG A 57 -6.06 -0.48 2.00
N TYR A 58 -6.78 0.63 2.04
CA TYR A 58 -7.05 1.40 0.82
C TYR A 58 -5.80 2.09 0.25
N ALA A 59 -4.88 2.53 1.10
CA ALA A 59 -3.62 3.14 0.67
C ALA A 59 -2.63 2.12 0.08
N TRP A 60 -2.36 1.02 0.80
CA TRP A 60 -1.29 0.07 0.49
C TRP A 60 -1.78 -1.29 -0.04
N GLY A 61 -2.99 -1.70 0.32
CA GLY A 61 -3.52 -3.03 0.06
C GLY A 61 -3.46 -3.92 1.30
N GLY A 62 -3.82 -5.21 1.12
CA GLY A 62 -3.67 -6.21 2.18
C GLY A 62 -2.19 -6.47 2.51
N PRO A 63 -1.88 -6.82 3.76
CA PRO A 63 -0.52 -7.24 4.13
C PRO A 63 -0.22 -8.65 3.61
N ASP A 64 1.07 -8.98 3.55
CA ASP A 64 1.53 -10.33 3.22
C ASP A 64 1.37 -11.28 4.41
N ASN A 65 1.50 -10.76 5.63
CA ASN A 65 1.27 -11.51 6.86
C ASN A 65 0.59 -10.66 7.94
N VAL A 66 -0.21 -11.31 8.79
CA VAL A 66 -0.90 -10.72 9.94
C VAL A 66 -0.54 -11.52 11.18
N ILE A 67 0.07 -10.86 12.16
CA ILE A 67 0.53 -11.46 13.40
C ILE A 67 -0.25 -10.84 14.57
N VAL A 68 -0.92 -11.65 15.36
CA VAL A 68 -1.54 -11.20 16.62
C VAL A 68 -0.45 -11.10 17.67
N LEU A 69 -0.24 -9.90 18.21
CA LEU A 69 0.76 -9.66 19.23
C LEU A 69 0.15 -9.83 20.63
N PRO A 70 0.98 -10.06 21.66
CA PRO A 70 0.52 -9.91 23.04
C PRO A 70 -0.14 -8.54 23.26
N PRO A 71 -1.20 -8.46 24.10
CA PRO A 71 -1.83 -7.19 24.42
C PRO A 71 -0.82 -6.15 24.91
N SER A 72 -1.13 -4.87 24.71
CA SER A 72 -0.34 -3.77 25.29
C SER A 72 -0.36 -3.82 26.83
N GLU A 73 0.50 -3.03 27.48
CA GLU A 73 0.52 -2.89 28.95
C GLU A 73 -0.85 -2.47 29.53
N ASN A 74 -1.66 -1.76 28.74
CA ASN A 74 -3.02 -1.35 29.11
C ASN A 74 -4.10 -2.38 28.71
N GLY A 75 -3.71 -3.59 28.30
CA GLY A 75 -4.63 -4.67 27.91
C GLY A 75 -5.25 -4.54 26.51
N LYS A 76 -4.82 -3.55 25.72
CA LYS A 76 -5.37 -3.31 24.36
C LYS A 76 -4.89 -4.34 23.35
N GLU A 77 -5.76 -4.70 22.41
CA GLU A 77 -5.42 -5.62 21.32
C GLU A 77 -4.33 -5.00 20.43
N ARG A 78 -3.34 -5.82 20.05
CA ARG A 78 -2.27 -5.44 19.14
C ARG A 78 -2.16 -6.42 17.98
N ILE A 79 -2.07 -5.88 16.77
CA ILE A 79 -1.91 -6.65 15.54
C ILE A 79 -0.76 -6.05 14.74
N GLU A 80 0.16 -6.87 14.29
CA GLU A 80 1.21 -6.50 13.35
C GLU A 80 0.83 -6.93 11.94
N TRP A 81 0.91 -6.00 11.01
CA TRP A 81 0.84 -6.26 9.57
C TRP A 81 2.24 -6.18 8.99
N VAL A 82 2.61 -7.18 8.20
CA VAL A 82 3.91 -7.28 7.56
C VAL A 82 3.73 -7.15 6.05
N TYR A 83 4.51 -6.26 5.45
CA TYR A 83 4.63 -6.06 4.01
C TYR A 83 6.06 -6.34 3.57
N GLU A 84 6.22 -7.19 2.56
CA GLU A 84 7.51 -7.59 2.00
C GLU A 84 7.60 -7.14 0.53
N LYS A 85 8.67 -6.43 0.18
CA LYS A 85 8.94 -5.98 -1.19
C LYS A 85 10.34 -6.39 -1.60
N LEU A 86 10.46 -6.81 -2.86
CA LEU A 86 11.75 -7.12 -3.50
C LEU A 86 12.64 -8.10 -2.69
N HIS A 87 12.06 -8.95 -1.84
CA HIS A 87 12.74 -9.88 -0.91
C HIS A 87 13.59 -9.26 0.22
N PHE A 88 14.02 -8.00 0.14
CA PHE A 88 14.87 -7.37 1.18
C PHE A 88 14.23 -6.18 1.90
N PHE A 89 13.16 -5.59 1.33
CA PHE A 89 12.43 -4.54 2.00
C PHE A 89 11.27 -5.11 2.81
N LYS A 90 11.20 -4.71 4.07
CA LYS A 90 10.18 -5.14 5.00
C LYS A 90 9.61 -3.94 5.73
N SER A 91 8.30 -3.78 5.68
CA SER A 91 7.57 -2.79 6.46
C SER A 91 6.64 -3.51 7.43
N ARG A 92 6.73 -3.15 8.71
CA ARG A 92 5.92 -3.69 9.79
C ARG A 92 5.08 -2.56 10.37
N LEU A 93 3.78 -2.75 10.38
CA LEU A 93 2.80 -1.80 10.85
C LEU A 93 2.13 -2.38 12.08
N ILE A 94 2.25 -1.73 13.24
CA ILE A 94 1.61 -2.20 14.47
C ILE A 94 0.35 -1.37 14.68
N PHE A 95 -0.77 -2.08 14.83
CA PHE A 95 -2.07 -1.52 15.14
C PHE A 95 -2.40 -1.82 16.60
N THR A 96 -2.90 -0.81 17.32
CA THR A 96 -3.46 -0.96 18.66
C THR A 96 -4.90 -0.44 18.64
N ASP A 97 -5.88 -1.25 19.07
CA ASP A 97 -7.32 -0.94 18.96
C ASP A 97 -7.72 -0.40 17.57
N ASP A 98 -7.36 -1.13 16.50
CA ASP A 98 -7.62 -0.80 15.08
C ASP A 98 -6.87 0.42 14.52
N LYS A 99 -6.11 1.18 15.31
CA LYS A 99 -5.35 2.35 14.84
C LYS A 99 -3.86 2.04 14.70
N LEU A 100 -3.26 2.51 13.61
CA LEU A 100 -1.83 2.42 13.35
C LEU A 100 -1.06 3.23 14.41
N THR A 101 -0.23 2.57 15.19
CA THR A 101 0.57 3.20 16.25
C THR A 101 2.05 3.25 15.92
N GLU A 102 2.57 2.25 15.21
CA GLU A 102 3.99 2.17 14.90
C GLU A 102 4.21 1.76 13.44
N ILE A 103 5.22 2.35 12.81
CA ILE A 103 5.66 2.07 11.44
C ILE A 103 7.16 1.77 11.50
N ILE A 104 7.54 0.53 11.22
CA ILE A 104 8.94 0.11 11.21
C ILE A 104 9.26 -0.40 9.82
N SER A 105 10.05 0.34 9.05
CA SER A 105 10.36 -0.01 7.67
C SER A 105 11.87 -0.04 7.41
N THR A 106 12.31 -1.02 6.62
CA THR A 106 13.65 -1.03 6.03
C THR A 106 13.66 -0.38 4.64
N GLU A 107 12.50 0.03 4.11
CA GLU A 107 12.35 0.71 2.82
C GLU A 107 12.59 2.23 3.01
N PRO A 108 13.54 2.83 2.27
CA PRO A 108 13.78 4.27 2.32
C PRO A 108 12.53 5.07 1.92
N GLY A 109 12.21 6.13 2.68
CA GLY A 109 11.14 7.07 2.34
C GLY A 109 9.74 6.74 2.85
N ILE A 110 9.56 5.62 3.58
CA ILE A 110 8.29 5.24 4.20
C ILE A 110 8.03 6.00 5.51
N THR A 111 9.05 6.12 6.36
CA THR A 111 9.03 6.94 7.58
C THR A 111 9.67 8.28 7.26
N LYS A 112 8.88 9.36 7.23
CA LYS A 112 9.38 10.74 7.28
C LYS A 112 9.15 11.31 8.66
#